data_AF-A0A1X0QPG3-F1
#
_entry.id   AF-A0A1X0QPG3-F1
#
_cell.length_a   1.000
_cell.length_b   1.000
_cell.length_c   1.000
_cell.angle_alpha   90.00
_cell.angle_beta   90.00
_cell.angle_gamma   90.00
#
_symmetry.space_group_name_H-M   'P 1'
#
loop_
_entity.id
_entity.type
_entity.pdbx_description
1 polymer ?
#
loop_
_entity_poly.entity_id
_entity_poly.type
_entity_poly.pdbx_seq_one_letter_code
_entity_poly.pdbx_strand_id
1 'polypeptide(L)'
;MVNSDGEEFNVLAHESQFQQIQKNDIQSASVVAKKRLIDNEPVEIEVGLDDVLTKGVYRTLFNPNEFQELDEEMCTLLNTDWSTKKHIKYSCSALLAGMIMVINSKAILVICHEVYGRTRSVDVHREDFTVKSKQPSPSSLPPPRSPYRNIWVTTIIDNHGSKLIFGTKTFNSLVTSSIRIDSPYEPEVGPSTHHFTISSNEQSRDIKIYIHKESWNKAKKLMVEPHNHTINTYDFLYQTRQIQTNFHYRSAYNRSRAASMITDNHTLYPYNIFTLSQCNNGPDISDYKTMSEVFREIALKIFVEEDSDIEEDEIVGSLKKKFIEDQIQKCKSEGEIIKILQSILNLYGDDVEIPVINNSQLNNLLELSVNQLLPVITRVNEHIISSLKQTFSSYV
;
A
#
# COMPACT_ATOMS: atom_id res chain seq x y z
N MET A 1 41.75 19.93 0.19
CA MET A 1 42.85 20.65 -0.51
C MET A 1 42.49 20.71 -1.98
N VAL A 2 42.81 21.78 -2.70
CA VAL A 2 42.43 21.96 -4.12
C VAL A 2 43.68 21.95 -4.99
N ASN A 3 43.68 21.21 -6.10
CA ASN A 3 44.79 21.24 -7.06
C ASN A 3 44.67 22.43 -8.03
N SER A 4 45.66 22.60 -8.92
CA SER A 4 45.70 23.65 -9.95
C SER A 4 44.53 23.63 -10.93
N ASP A 5 43.80 22.51 -10.99
CA ASP A 5 42.65 22.29 -11.88
C ASP A 5 41.31 22.48 -11.16
N GLY A 6 41.31 22.89 -9.89
CA GLY A 6 40.10 23.22 -9.13
C GLY A 6 39.40 22.01 -8.48
N GLU A 7 40.03 20.84 -8.44
CA GLU A 7 39.45 19.64 -7.83
C GLU A 7 39.70 19.58 -6.32
N GLU A 8 38.62 19.40 -5.53
CA GLU A 8 38.68 19.24 -4.08
C GLU A 8 38.99 17.80 -3.65
N PHE A 9 40.12 17.62 -2.96
CA PHE A 9 40.49 16.36 -2.30
C PHE A 9 40.01 16.34 -0.85
N ASN A 10 39.30 15.25 -0.50
CA ASN A 10 38.76 14.97 0.83
C ASN A 10 39.76 14.12 1.63
N VAL A 11 40.15 14.56 2.84
CA VAL A 11 41.33 14.05 3.58
C VAL A 11 41.03 12.78 4.40
N LEU A 12 40.10 11.94 3.96
CA LEU A 12 39.72 10.69 4.63
C LEU A 12 39.66 9.49 3.67
N ALA A 13 40.55 9.44 2.68
CA ALA A 13 40.64 8.33 1.72
C ALA A 13 42.05 7.75 1.59
N HIS A 14 42.06 6.46 1.24
CA HIS A 14 43.12 5.45 1.11
C HIS A 14 44.53 5.93 0.68
N GLU A 15 45.57 5.22 1.15
CA GLU A 15 47.02 5.51 0.99
C GLU A 15 47.46 5.78 -0.48
N SER A 16 46.72 5.24 -1.45
CA SER A 16 46.92 5.49 -2.89
C SER A 16 46.67 6.94 -3.34
N GLN A 17 45.99 7.78 -2.54
CA GLN A 17 45.79 9.21 -2.85
C GLN A 17 46.94 10.11 -2.35
N PHE A 18 47.78 9.63 -1.41
CA PHE A 18 48.91 10.42 -0.88
C PHE A 18 50.05 10.60 -1.89
N GLN A 19 50.24 9.65 -2.80
CA GLN A 19 51.29 9.75 -3.84
C GLN A 19 50.96 10.79 -4.94
N GLN A 20 49.69 11.17 -5.11
CA GLN A 20 49.29 12.21 -6.07
C GLN A 20 49.45 13.63 -5.49
N ILE A 21 49.34 13.79 -4.17
CA ILE A 21 49.45 15.09 -3.48
C ILE A 21 50.90 15.60 -3.45
N GLN A 22 51.90 14.71 -3.46
CA GLN A 22 53.32 15.12 -3.45
C GLN A 22 53.83 15.70 -4.79
N LYS A 23 53.05 15.65 -5.87
CA LYS A 23 53.50 16.09 -7.21
C LYS A 23 53.02 17.46 -7.66
N ASN A 24 52.04 18.07 -6.98
CA ASN A 24 51.41 19.30 -7.47
C ASN A 24 51.58 20.44 -6.44
N ASP A 25 52.08 21.58 -6.91
CA ASP A 25 52.22 22.82 -6.13
C ASP A 25 50.84 23.35 -5.70
N ILE A 26 50.62 23.41 -4.38
CA ILE A 26 49.37 23.91 -3.79
C ILE A 26 49.49 25.42 -3.57
N GLN A 27 48.61 26.22 -4.18
CA GLN A 27 48.48 27.65 -3.90
C GLN A 27 47.19 27.96 -3.11
N SER A 28 47.32 28.83 -2.10
CA SER A 28 46.22 29.32 -1.27
C SER A 28 45.46 30.46 -1.97
N ALA A 29 44.20 30.25 -2.32
CA ALA A 29 43.33 31.31 -2.84
C ALA A 29 42.48 31.94 -1.73
N SER A 30 42.55 33.27 -1.60
CA SER A 30 41.72 34.08 -0.70
C SER A 30 40.34 34.32 -1.32
N VAL A 31 39.27 34.04 -0.56
CA VAL A 31 37.89 34.26 -1.00
C VAL A 31 37.49 35.72 -0.71
N VAL A 32 37.24 36.50 -1.76
CA VAL A 32 36.66 37.86 -1.64
C VAL A 32 35.15 37.79 -1.87
N ALA A 33 34.37 38.37 -0.96
CA ALA A 33 32.91 38.37 -1.00
C ALA A 33 32.37 39.19 -2.20
N LYS A 34 31.56 38.56 -3.06
CA LYS A 34 30.78 39.25 -4.11
C LYS A 34 29.52 39.86 -3.52
N LYS A 35 29.24 41.11 -3.91
CA LYS A 35 28.00 41.87 -3.60
C LYS A 35 26.76 41.08 -4.05
N ARG A 36 25.77 40.97 -3.16
CA ARG A 36 24.46 40.36 -3.42
C ARG A 36 23.73 41.11 -4.54
N LEU A 37 23.32 40.37 -5.57
CA LEU A 37 22.20 40.75 -6.42
C LEU A 37 20.92 40.51 -5.61
N ILE A 38 20.03 41.50 -5.59
CA ILE A 38 18.70 41.36 -5.00
C ILE A 38 17.87 40.63 -6.05
N ASP A 39 17.73 39.33 -5.91
CA ASP A 39 16.78 38.55 -6.68
C ASP A 39 15.38 38.85 -6.13
N ASN A 40 14.54 39.46 -6.96
CA ASN A 40 13.09 39.39 -6.78
C ASN A 40 12.66 37.97 -7.17
N GLU A 41 12.93 37.00 -6.30
CA GLU A 41 12.27 35.70 -6.41
C GLU A 41 10.78 35.93 -6.14
N PRO A 42 9.88 35.41 -7.00
CA PRO A 42 8.47 35.38 -6.65
C PRO A 42 8.34 34.62 -5.34
N VAL A 43 7.73 35.25 -4.33
CA VAL A 43 7.39 34.58 -3.08
C VAL A 43 6.48 33.40 -3.45
N GLU A 44 7.03 32.19 -3.45
CA GLU A 44 6.22 30.98 -3.46
C GLU A 44 5.40 31.01 -2.16
N ILE A 45 4.13 31.39 -2.29
CA ILE A 45 3.20 31.29 -1.17
C ILE A 45 3.05 29.79 -0.91
N GLU A 46 3.60 29.34 0.22
CA GLU A 46 3.47 27.97 0.68
C GLU A 46 1.98 27.66 0.88
N VAL A 47 1.41 26.89 -0.05
CA VAL A 47 0.01 26.47 0.03
C VAL A 47 -0.11 25.41 1.12
N GLY A 48 -0.67 25.81 2.26
CA GLY A 48 -0.92 24.91 3.39
C GLY A 48 -2.14 24.02 3.18
N LEU A 49 -2.36 23.07 4.10
CA LEU A 49 -3.59 22.25 4.10
C LEU A 49 -4.84 23.14 4.13
N ASP A 50 -4.83 24.20 4.94
CA ASP A 50 -5.96 25.12 5.08
C ASP A 50 -6.33 25.75 3.73
N ASP A 51 -5.36 26.14 2.91
CA ASP A 51 -5.65 26.69 1.58
C ASP A 51 -6.32 25.65 0.67
N VAL A 52 -5.81 24.42 0.67
CA VAL A 52 -6.38 23.29 -0.09
C VAL A 52 -7.81 23.00 0.37
N LEU A 53 -8.04 22.93 1.68
CA LEU A 53 -9.32 22.52 2.23
C LEU A 53 -10.36 23.65 2.27
N THR A 54 -9.96 24.92 2.34
CA THR A 54 -10.91 26.04 2.39
C THR A 54 -11.18 26.67 1.02
N LYS A 55 -10.22 26.59 0.09
CA LYS A 55 -10.34 27.20 -1.25
C LYS A 55 -10.39 26.17 -2.38
N GLY A 56 -10.06 24.90 -2.10
CA GLY A 56 -10.03 23.84 -3.10
C GLY A 56 -11.40 23.42 -3.63
N VAL A 57 -11.33 22.48 -4.57
CA VAL A 57 -12.49 21.97 -5.33
C VAL A 57 -13.52 21.32 -4.39
N TYR A 58 -13.05 20.62 -3.37
CA TYR A 58 -13.89 19.86 -2.43
C TYR A 58 -14.00 20.51 -1.06
N ARG A 59 -13.92 21.86 -0.98
CA ARG A 59 -13.94 22.59 0.30
C ARG A 59 -15.16 22.34 1.19
N THR A 60 -16.26 21.87 0.61
CA THR A 60 -17.49 21.55 1.36
C THR A 60 -17.40 20.19 2.06
N LEU A 61 -16.49 19.31 1.61
CA LEU A 61 -16.33 17.95 2.11
C LEU A 61 -15.46 17.88 3.36
N PHE A 62 -14.56 18.84 3.54
CA PHE A 62 -13.55 18.77 4.60
C PHE A 62 -13.64 19.96 5.53
N ASN A 63 -13.60 19.68 6.83
CA ASN A 63 -13.29 20.67 7.85
C ASN A 63 -11.80 20.56 8.19
N PRO A 64 -10.96 21.59 7.96
CA PRO A 64 -9.54 21.52 8.27
C PRO A 64 -9.26 21.16 9.74
N ASN A 65 -10.17 21.54 10.65
CA ASN A 65 -10.05 21.22 12.07
C ASN A 65 -10.22 19.72 12.39
N GLU A 66 -10.64 18.89 11.43
CA GLU A 66 -10.73 17.43 11.59
C GLU A 66 -9.43 16.73 11.23
N PHE A 67 -8.45 17.45 10.69
CA PHE A 67 -7.14 16.95 10.37
C PHE A 67 -6.10 17.50 11.34
N GLN A 68 -5.06 16.71 11.57
CA GLN A 68 -3.88 17.14 12.30
C GLN A 68 -2.64 16.58 11.60
N GLU A 69 -1.56 17.36 11.59
CA GLU A 69 -0.31 16.89 11.01
C GLU A 69 0.22 15.70 11.80
N LEU A 70 0.89 14.78 11.10
CA LEU A 70 1.49 13.58 11.68
C LEU A 70 2.50 13.96 12.77
N ASP A 71 2.27 13.51 13.99
CA ASP A 71 3.11 13.83 15.15
C ASP A 71 4.01 12.66 15.61
N GLU A 72 4.80 12.90 16.65
CA GLU A 72 5.71 11.89 17.21
C GLU A 72 4.98 10.69 17.84
N GLU A 73 3.78 10.88 18.39
CA GLU A 73 3.00 9.80 18.98
C GLU A 73 2.53 8.83 17.88
N MET A 74 2.01 9.38 16.79
CA MET A 74 1.63 8.60 15.61
C MET A 74 2.83 7.95 14.95
N CYS A 75 3.96 8.65 14.82
CA CYS A 75 5.20 8.08 14.28
C CYS A 75 5.68 6.88 15.13
N THR A 76 5.52 6.96 16.45
CA THR A 76 5.85 5.87 17.37
C THR A 76 4.95 4.66 17.14
N LEU A 77 3.64 4.85 17.02
CA LEU A 77 2.71 3.77 16.66
C LEU A 77 3.10 3.13 15.32
N LEU A 78 3.30 3.95 14.28
CA LEU A 78 3.61 3.50 12.93
C LEU A 78 4.93 2.74 12.79
N ASN A 79 5.82 2.85 13.78
CA ASN A 79 7.09 2.14 13.83
C ASN A 79 7.15 1.07 14.93
N THR A 80 6.01 0.73 15.53
CA THR A 80 5.93 -0.38 16.50
C THR A 80 6.12 -1.72 15.81
N ASP A 81 6.91 -2.61 16.42
CA ASP A 81 7.29 -3.91 15.85
C ASP A 81 6.12 -4.91 15.86
N TRP A 82 5.72 -5.35 14.66
CA TRP A 82 4.62 -6.29 14.46
C TRP A 82 4.99 -7.74 14.79
N SER A 83 6.28 -8.05 14.95
CA SER A 83 6.74 -9.40 15.34
C SER A 83 6.27 -9.78 16.74
N THR A 84 6.13 -8.79 17.63
CA THR A 84 5.68 -8.98 19.02
C THR A 84 4.25 -8.49 19.26
N LYS A 85 3.78 -7.52 18.46
CA LYS A 85 2.44 -6.93 18.58
C LYS A 85 1.71 -6.98 17.23
N LYS A 86 1.26 -8.17 16.84
CA LYS A 86 0.68 -8.43 15.51
C LYS A 86 -0.56 -7.58 15.22
N HIS A 87 -1.41 -7.33 16.23
CA HIS A 87 -2.63 -6.54 16.12
C HIS A 87 -2.39 -5.07 15.74
N ILE A 88 -1.19 -4.55 15.97
CA ILE A 88 -0.85 -3.15 15.67
C ILE A 88 -0.95 -2.85 14.18
N LYS A 89 -0.83 -3.84 13.29
CA LYS A 89 -1.04 -3.64 11.85
C LYS A 89 -2.41 -3.05 11.52
N TYR A 90 -3.46 -3.44 12.25
CA TYR A 90 -4.83 -2.93 12.05
C TYR A 90 -4.96 -1.51 12.58
N SER A 91 -4.30 -1.21 13.71
CA SER A 91 -4.19 0.16 14.23
C SER A 91 -3.46 1.09 13.25
N CYS A 92 -2.32 0.67 12.71
CA CYS A 92 -1.58 1.43 11.71
C CYS A 92 -2.41 1.64 10.44
N SER A 93 -3.13 0.62 9.99
CA SER A 93 -3.96 0.74 8.80
C SER A 93 -5.14 1.70 9.00
N ALA A 94 -5.80 1.61 10.17
CA ALA A 94 -6.86 2.54 10.57
C ALA A 94 -6.35 3.99 10.67
N LEU A 95 -5.14 4.22 11.19
CA LEU A 95 -4.55 5.55 11.32
C LEU A 95 -4.39 6.25 9.96
N LEU A 96 -3.90 5.53 8.95
CA LEU A 96 -3.62 6.08 7.61
C LEU A 96 -4.87 6.18 6.72
N ALA A 97 -6.01 5.67 7.18
CA ALA A 97 -7.27 5.72 6.45
C ALA A 97 -7.73 7.18 6.24
N GLY A 98 -7.86 7.60 4.99
CA GLY A 98 -8.26 8.98 4.67
C GLY A 98 -7.17 10.02 4.89
N MET A 99 -5.90 9.62 4.99
CA MET A 99 -4.80 10.59 5.13
C MET A 99 -4.73 11.53 3.92
N ILE A 100 -4.33 12.77 4.17
CA ILE A 100 -4.03 13.76 3.14
C ILE A 100 -2.53 13.98 3.10
N MET A 101 -1.96 13.92 1.90
CA MET A 101 -0.55 14.28 1.67
C MET A 101 -0.48 15.54 0.82
N VAL A 102 0.36 16.48 1.23
CA VAL A 102 0.56 17.77 0.56
C VAL A 102 2.03 17.91 0.18
N ILE A 103 2.29 18.27 -1.07
CA ILE A 103 3.64 18.54 -1.59
C ILE A 103 3.57 19.58 -2.71
N ASN A 104 4.39 20.63 -2.66
CA ASN A 104 4.50 21.65 -3.71
C ASN A 104 3.13 22.12 -4.25
N SER A 105 2.23 22.48 -3.33
CA SER A 105 0.85 22.91 -3.60
C SER A 105 -0.08 21.85 -4.21
N LYS A 106 0.36 20.60 -4.35
CA LYS A 106 -0.47 19.46 -4.70
C LYS A 106 -0.97 18.79 -3.43
N ALA A 107 -2.22 18.37 -3.42
CA ALA A 107 -2.80 17.62 -2.31
C ALA A 107 -3.55 16.40 -2.82
N ILE A 108 -3.29 15.27 -2.18
CA ILE A 108 -3.94 14.00 -2.48
C ILE A 108 -4.63 13.46 -1.24
N LEU A 109 -5.90 13.08 -1.39
CA LEU A 109 -6.60 12.26 -0.41
C LEU A 109 -6.36 10.79 -0.74
N VAL A 110 -5.92 10.02 0.26
CA VAL A 110 -5.85 8.56 0.17
C VAL A 110 -7.21 7.98 0.46
N ILE A 111 -7.86 7.49 -0.59
CA ILE A 111 -9.18 6.85 -0.52
C ILE A 111 -9.04 5.44 0.02
N CYS A 112 -8.05 4.67 -0.47
CA CYS A 112 -7.81 3.31 -0.03
C CYS A 112 -6.31 2.98 -0.06
N HIS A 113 -5.86 2.22 0.94
CA HIS A 113 -4.48 1.76 1.03
C HIS A 113 -4.39 0.37 1.65
N GLU A 114 -3.25 -0.28 1.45
CA GLU A 114 -2.95 -1.63 1.92
C GLU A 114 -1.58 -1.68 2.58
N VAL A 115 -1.50 -2.21 3.80
CA VAL A 115 -0.24 -2.29 4.56
C VAL A 115 0.44 -3.65 4.45
N TYR A 116 1.76 -3.65 4.39
CA TYR A 116 2.62 -4.82 4.19
C TYR A 116 3.79 -4.79 5.18
N GLY A 117 3.95 -5.87 5.95
CA GLY A 117 5.04 -5.95 6.94
C GLY A 117 6.42 -5.92 6.28
N ARG A 118 7.45 -5.50 7.02
CA ARG A 118 8.79 -5.26 6.45
C ARG A 118 9.66 -6.51 6.35
N THR A 119 9.39 -7.55 7.14
CA THR A 119 10.23 -8.76 7.24
C THR A 119 9.45 -10.02 6.84
N ARG A 120 10.17 -11.06 6.40
CA ARG A 120 9.54 -12.29 5.85
C ARG A 120 8.71 -13.03 6.89
N SER A 121 9.18 -13.03 8.14
CA SER A 121 8.51 -13.68 9.27
C SER A 121 7.22 -12.98 9.67
N VAL A 122 7.08 -11.68 9.36
CA VAL A 122 5.87 -10.90 9.63
C VAL A 122 4.92 -10.94 8.43
N ASP A 123 5.48 -10.85 7.22
CA ASP A 123 4.70 -10.80 5.98
C ASP A 123 5.47 -11.37 4.80
N VAL A 124 4.88 -12.37 4.15
CA VAL A 124 5.47 -12.96 2.93
C VAL A 124 5.47 -11.96 1.76
N HIS A 125 4.53 -11.01 1.75
CA HIS A 125 4.35 -9.99 0.70
C HIS A 125 5.11 -8.68 0.97
N ARG A 126 6.10 -8.70 1.86
CA ARG A 126 6.96 -7.55 2.14
C ARG A 126 7.64 -6.99 0.89
N GLU A 127 8.08 -5.73 0.97
CA GLU A 127 9.01 -5.13 0.01
C GLU A 127 10.31 -5.96 -0.10
N ASP A 128 10.72 -6.27 -1.35
CA ASP A 128 11.93 -7.05 -1.62
C ASP A 128 13.16 -6.13 -1.76
N PHE A 129 14.15 -6.34 -0.89
CA PHE A 129 15.41 -5.60 -0.86
C PHE A 129 16.55 -6.31 -1.59
N THR A 130 16.24 -7.38 -2.33
CA THR A 130 17.25 -8.14 -3.06
C THR A 130 17.93 -7.26 -4.12
N VAL A 131 19.24 -7.11 -4.01
CA VAL A 131 20.06 -6.35 -4.98
C VAL A 131 20.15 -7.13 -6.28
N LYS A 132 19.49 -6.62 -7.33
CA LYS A 132 19.62 -7.15 -8.70
C LYS A 132 20.61 -6.30 -9.47
N SER A 133 21.55 -6.95 -10.17
CA SER A 133 22.47 -6.27 -11.11
C SER A 133 23.28 -5.11 -10.51
N LYS A 134 23.76 -5.24 -9.26
CA LYS A 134 24.59 -4.25 -8.53
C LYS A 134 23.92 -2.88 -8.29
N GLN A 135 22.64 -2.73 -8.60
CA GLN A 135 21.86 -1.54 -8.27
C GLN A 135 20.94 -1.88 -7.09
N PRO A 136 20.91 -1.06 -6.03
CA PRO A 136 19.93 -1.23 -4.98
C PRO A 136 18.52 -1.07 -5.56
N SER A 137 17.60 -1.95 -5.18
CA SER A 137 16.20 -1.83 -5.56
C SER A 137 15.64 -0.51 -4.99
N PRO A 138 14.78 0.22 -5.74
CA PRO A 138 14.05 1.36 -5.20
C PRO A 138 13.34 0.94 -3.92
N SER A 139 13.37 1.80 -2.90
CA SER A 139 12.88 1.44 -1.59
C SER A 139 12.07 2.54 -0.91
N SER A 140 11.06 2.11 -0.15
CA SER A 140 10.30 2.99 0.75
C SER A 140 10.90 3.09 2.16
N LEU A 141 12.06 2.47 2.42
CA LEU A 141 12.68 2.54 3.74
C LEU A 141 13.08 3.98 4.08
N PRO A 142 12.77 4.44 5.31
CA PRO A 142 13.03 5.81 5.69
C PRO A 142 14.54 6.07 5.83
N PRO A 143 15.06 7.12 5.16
CA PRO A 143 16.44 7.54 5.29
C PRO A 143 16.69 8.15 6.69
N PRO A 144 17.95 8.31 7.12
CA PRO A 144 18.27 8.87 8.44
C PRO A 144 17.72 10.28 8.70
N ARG A 145 17.48 11.07 7.63
CA ARG A 145 16.95 12.44 7.70
C ARG A 145 15.61 12.53 6.98
N SER A 146 14.61 11.80 7.48
CA SER A 146 13.21 11.92 7.07
C SER A 146 12.52 13.11 7.73
N PRO A 147 11.48 13.72 7.11
CA PRO A 147 10.74 14.85 7.70
C PRO A 147 9.97 14.45 8.96
N TYR A 148 9.37 13.26 8.95
CA TYR A 148 8.76 12.64 10.11
C TYR A 148 9.63 11.48 10.57
N ARG A 149 9.70 11.24 11.89
CA ARG A 149 10.58 10.23 12.46
C ARG A 149 10.29 8.84 11.90
N ASN A 150 11.28 8.26 11.20
CA ASN A 150 11.19 6.91 10.65
C ASN A 150 10.02 6.72 9.66
N ILE A 151 9.63 7.77 8.94
CA ILE A 151 8.58 7.73 7.91
C ILE A 151 9.14 8.27 6.60
N TRP A 152 8.75 7.69 5.48
CA TRP A 152 9.19 8.14 4.16
C TRP A 152 8.13 7.87 3.12
N VAL A 153 7.69 8.92 2.43
CA VAL A 153 6.74 8.80 1.33
C VAL A 153 7.51 8.94 0.02
N THR A 154 7.30 8.00 -0.89
CA THR A 154 7.98 7.98 -2.19
C THR A 154 7.10 7.36 -3.25
N THR A 155 7.43 7.61 -4.51
CA THR A 155 6.91 6.85 -5.64
C THR A 155 7.93 5.78 -6.02
N ILE A 156 7.51 4.51 -6.10
CA ILE A 156 8.31 3.42 -6.67
C ILE A 156 7.75 3.08 -8.04
N ILE A 157 8.62 3.14 -9.06
CA ILE A 157 8.25 2.80 -10.44
C ILE A 157 8.72 1.38 -10.73
N ASP A 158 7.80 0.52 -11.10
CA ASP A 158 8.09 -0.84 -11.55
C ASP A 158 7.24 -1.24 -12.78
N ASN A 159 7.29 -2.52 -13.16
CA ASN A 159 6.55 -3.04 -14.32
C ASN A 159 5.01 -2.93 -14.18
N HIS A 160 4.50 -2.66 -12.98
CA HIS A 160 3.09 -2.48 -12.69
C HIS A 160 2.67 -1.00 -12.61
N GLY A 161 3.63 -0.07 -12.72
CA GLY A 161 3.38 1.37 -12.81
C GLY A 161 4.03 2.18 -11.69
N SER A 162 3.50 3.38 -11.46
CA SER A 162 4.03 4.35 -10.48
C SER A 162 3.30 4.22 -9.16
N LYS A 163 3.88 3.51 -8.19
CA LYS A 163 3.25 3.19 -6.91
C LYS A 163 3.57 4.25 -5.86
N LEU A 164 2.55 4.95 -5.33
CA LEU A 164 2.72 5.84 -4.18
C LEU A 164 2.75 5.02 -2.89
N ILE A 165 3.85 5.12 -2.14
CA ILE A 165 4.11 4.29 -0.97
C ILE A 165 4.46 5.17 0.23
N PHE A 166 3.77 4.91 1.34
CA PHE A 166 4.13 5.41 2.66
C PHE A 166 4.93 4.33 3.39
N GLY A 167 6.22 4.56 3.62
CA GLY A 167 7.14 3.61 4.21
C GLY A 167 7.51 3.95 5.65
N THR A 168 7.59 2.91 6.48
CA THR A 168 8.09 2.98 7.86
C THR A 168 9.22 1.97 8.08
N LYS A 169 9.79 1.89 9.28
CA LYS A 169 10.75 0.83 9.62
C LYS A 169 10.11 -0.55 9.75
N THR A 170 8.81 -0.64 10.04
CA THR A 170 8.14 -1.91 10.36
C THR A 170 7.17 -2.38 9.27
N PHE A 171 6.70 -1.48 8.41
CA PHE A 171 5.83 -1.80 7.29
C PHE A 171 5.91 -0.76 6.16
N ASN A 172 5.28 -1.05 5.02
CA ASN A 172 4.95 -0.07 4.00
C ASN A 172 3.46 -0.12 3.67
N SER A 173 2.89 1.02 3.30
CA SER A 173 1.50 1.18 2.88
C SER A 173 1.45 1.60 1.42
N LEU A 174 0.86 0.76 0.59
CA LEU A 174 0.60 1.04 -0.81
C LEU A 174 -0.73 1.77 -0.95
N VAL A 175 -0.73 2.94 -1.59
CA VAL A 175 -1.97 3.63 -1.98
C VAL A 175 -2.58 2.88 -3.16
N THR A 176 -3.83 2.43 -3.02
CA THR A 176 -4.56 1.66 -4.05
C THR A 176 -5.81 2.38 -4.56
N SER A 177 -6.19 3.48 -3.92
CA SER A 177 -7.11 4.46 -4.49
C SER A 177 -6.87 5.84 -3.90
N SER A 178 -7.00 6.87 -4.72
CA SER A 178 -6.75 8.26 -4.32
C SER A 178 -7.43 9.26 -5.23
N ILE A 179 -7.56 10.50 -4.78
CA ILE A 179 -8.04 11.62 -5.59
C ILE A 179 -7.24 12.89 -5.27
N ARG A 180 -6.96 13.71 -6.28
CA ARG A 180 -6.41 15.06 -6.07
C ARG A 180 -7.52 15.94 -5.52
N ILE A 181 -7.24 16.65 -4.43
CA ILE A 181 -8.23 17.51 -3.78
C ILE A 181 -7.99 19.00 -4.02
N ASP A 182 -6.81 19.35 -4.51
CA ASP A 182 -6.48 20.70 -4.96
C ASP A 182 -6.90 20.99 -6.42
N SER A 183 -7.22 19.94 -7.19
CA SER A 183 -7.51 20.04 -8.63
C SER A 183 -8.52 18.97 -9.06
N PRO A 184 -9.42 19.23 -10.04
CA PRO A 184 -10.54 18.35 -10.37
C PRO A 184 -10.14 17.14 -11.26
N TYR A 185 -9.05 16.46 -10.91
CA TYR A 185 -8.67 15.21 -11.58
C TYR A 185 -9.65 14.08 -11.23
N GLU A 186 -9.76 13.10 -12.12
CA GLU A 186 -10.50 11.89 -11.82
C GLU A 186 -9.82 11.08 -10.70
N PRO A 187 -10.60 10.35 -9.87
CA PRO A 187 -10.04 9.41 -8.92
C PRO A 187 -9.17 8.36 -9.62
N GLU A 188 -8.08 7.97 -8.99
CA GLU A 188 -7.23 6.87 -9.42
C GLU A 188 -7.57 5.62 -8.58
N VAL A 189 -7.72 4.48 -9.25
CA VAL A 189 -8.02 3.18 -8.62
C VAL A 189 -7.08 2.12 -9.21
N GLY A 190 -6.41 1.40 -8.32
CA GLY A 190 -5.36 0.44 -8.66
C GLY A 190 -4.01 0.83 -8.02
N PRO A 191 -2.95 0.06 -8.27
CA PRO A 191 -1.66 0.26 -7.60
C PRO A 191 -0.90 1.51 -8.08
N SER A 192 -1.35 2.17 -9.15
CA SER A 192 -0.64 3.29 -9.77
C SER A 192 -1.28 4.63 -9.43
N THR A 193 -0.45 5.61 -9.14
CA THR A 193 -0.80 7.02 -8.89
C THR A 193 0.02 7.89 -9.84
N HIS A 194 -0.65 8.51 -10.81
CA HIS A 194 -0.02 9.29 -11.88
C HIS A 194 -0.13 10.79 -11.63
N HIS A 195 -1.23 11.23 -11.00
CA HIS A 195 -1.47 12.65 -10.77
C HIS A 195 -0.78 13.17 -9.52
N PHE A 196 -0.17 12.31 -8.71
CA PHE A 196 0.64 12.68 -7.55
C PHE A 196 1.87 11.77 -7.48
N THR A 197 2.95 12.21 -8.13
CA THR A 197 4.23 11.50 -8.16
C THR A 197 5.29 12.28 -7.40
N ILE A 198 6.11 11.56 -6.64
CA ILE A 198 7.27 12.09 -5.92
C ILE A 198 8.51 11.70 -6.73
N SER A 199 9.09 12.69 -7.42
CA SER A 199 10.16 12.46 -8.39
C SER A 199 11.56 12.66 -7.81
N SER A 200 11.70 13.15 -6.58
CA SER A 200 13.00 13.36 -5.93
C SER A 200 12.94 13.17 -4.41
N ASN A 201 14.11 12.93 -3.81
CA ASN A 201 14.25 12.87 -2.35
C ASN A 201 13.97 14.22 -1.67
N GLU A 202 14.16 15.34 -2.38
CA GLU A 202 13.83 16.68 -1.90
C GLU A 202 12.31 16.81 -1.76
N GLN A 203 11.57 16.40 -2.80
CA GLN A 203 10.13 16.31 -2.76
C GLN A 203 9.62 15.43 -1.60
N SER A 204 10.21 14.25 -1.38
CA SER A 204 9.89 13.41 -0.22
C SER A 204 10.15 14.09 1.14
N ARG A 205 11.07 15.06 1.22
CA ARG A 205 11.36 15.80 2.46
C ARG A 205 10.37 16.93 2.71
N ASP A 206 9.79 17.48 1.65
CA ASP A 206 8.85 18.61 1.75
C ASP A 206 7.40 18.16 1.89
N ILE A 207 7.16 16.84 1.89
CA ILE A 207 5.82 16.29 2.06
C ILE A 207 5.30 16.57 3.47
N LYS A 208 4.07 17.08 3.55
CA LYS A 208 3.30 17.18 4.80
C LYS A 208 2.19 16.13 4.81
N ILE A 209 2.03 15.46 5.94
CA ILE A 209 1.10 14.34 6.09
C ILE A 209 0.10 14.69 7.17
N TYR A 210 -1.18 14.65 6.82
CA TYR A 210 -2.27 15.00 7.71
C TYR A 210 -3.19 13.81 7.92
N ILE A 211 -3.47 13.54 9.19
CA ILE A 211 -4.26 12.42 9.66
C ILE A 211 -5.61 12.91 10.14
N HIS A 212 -6.67 12.21 9.74
CA HIS A 212 -8.01 12.47 10.22
C HIS A 212 -8.13 12.10 11.71
N LYS A 213 -8.69 13.01 12.54
CA LYS A 213 -8.78 12.83 13.99
C LYS A 213 -9.57 11.59 14.39
N GLU A 214 -10.62 11.24 13.66
CA GLU A 214 -11.37 10.00 13.93
C GLU A 214 -10.59 8.75 13.56
N SER A 215 -9.79 8.77 12.48
CA SER A 215 -8.87 7.68 12.12
C SER A 215 -7.85 7.46 13.24
N TRP A 216 -7.33 8.54 13.83
CA TRP A 216 -6.45 8.45 14.99
C TRP A 216 -7.15 7.86 16.22
N ASN A 217 -8.37 8.32 16.51
CA ASN A 217 -9.14 7.81 17.65
C ASN A 217 -9.48 6.32 17.49
N LYS A 218 -9.79 5.88 16.27
CA LYS A 218 -10.02 4.47 15.94
C LYS A 218 -8.75 3.64 16.13
N ALA A 219 -7.62 4.10 15.61
CA ALA A 219 -6.33 3.44 15.78
C ALA A 219 -5.98 3.26 17.27
N LYS A 220 -6.17 4.29 18.11
CA LYS A 220 -5.94 4.19 19.56
C LYS A 220 -6.76 3.08 20.23
N LYS A 221 -8.01 2.86 19.80
CA LYS A 221 -8.83 1.75 20.29
C LYS A 221 -8.28 0.40 19.85
N LEU A 222 -7.91 0.25 18.58
CA LEU A 222 -7.34 -1.00 18.06
C LEU A 222 -5.97 -1.33 18.67
N MET A 223 -5.19 -0.32 19.04
CA MET A 223 -3.86 -0.47 19.64
C MET A 223 -3.89 -1.23 20.98
N VAL A 224 -4.97 -1.09 21.76
CA VAL A 224 -5.10 -1.67 23.10
C VAL A 224 -5.80 -3.04 23.12
N GLU A 225 -6.07 -3.64 21.95
CA GLU A 225 -6.76 -4.92 21.79
C GLU A 225 -5.83 -5.98 21.18
N PRO A 226 -5.03 -6.72 21.99
CA PRO A 226 -4.01 -7.65 21.49
C PRO A 226 -4.52 -8.79 20.62
N HIS A 227 -5.79 -9.17 20.80
CA HIS A 227 -6.44 -10.27 20.07
C HIS A 227 -7.23 -9.78 18.85
N ASN A 228 -7.13 -8.49 18.50
CA ASN A 228 -7.84 -7.94 17.36
C ASN A 228 -7.20 -8.38 16.03
N HIS A 229 -8.04 -8.87 15.11
CA HIS A 229 -7.66 -9.32 13.77
C HIS A 229 -8.25 -8.48 12.63
N THR A 230 -8.91 -7.34 12.94
CA THR A 230 -9.66 -6.53 11.95
C THR A 230 -9.54 -5.03 12.18
N ILE A 231 -9.82 -4.22 11.16
CA ILE A 231 -9.95 -2.76 11.26
C ILE A 231 -11.40 -2.37 11.59
N ASN A 232 -12.35 -3.04 10.92
CA ASN A 232 -13.80 -2.88 11.10
C ASN A 232 -14.43 -4.22 11.46
N THR A 233 -15.54 -4.18 12.20
CA THR A 233 -16.35 -5.36 12.54
C THR A 233 -17.29 -5.80 11.42
N TYR A 234 -17.17 -5.20 10.23
CA TYR A 234 -17.96 -5.46 9.02
C TYR A 234 -17.05 -5.53 7.81
N ASP A 235 -17.57 -6.05 6.69
CA ASP A 235 -16.90 -6.09 5.39
C ASP A 235 -15.47 -6.70 5.43
N PHE A 236 -15.28 -7.78 6.18
CA PHE A 236 -13.95 -8.40 6.39
C PHE A 236 -13.21 -8.71 5.09
N LEU A 237 -13.91 -9.15 4.04
CA LEU A 237 -13.32 -9.42 2.73
C LEU A 237 -12.84 -8.15 2.01
N TYR A 238 -13.46 -7.00 2.26
CA TYR A 238 -12.99 -5.74 1.69
C TYR A 238 -11.77 -5.18 2.45
N GLN A 239 -11.52 -5.68 3.66
CA GLN A 239 -10.29 -5.39 4.41
C GLN A 239 -9.11 -6.26 3.96
N THR A 240 -9.30 -7.25 3.07
CA THR A 240 -8.16 -7.99 2.52
C THR A 240 -7.44 -7.19 1.44
N ARG A 241 -6.13 -7.42 1.37
CA ARG A 241 -5.25 -6.80 0.37
C ARG A 241 -5.46 -7.45 -1.00
N GLN A 242 -5.13 -6.71 -2.07
CA GLN A 242 -5.02 -7.28 -3.40
C GLN A 242 -3.67 -7.99 -3.55
N ILE A 243 -3.68 -9.31 -3.40
CA ILE A 243 -2.48 -10.17 -3.52
C ILE A 243 -2.60 -11.12 -4.71
N GLN A 244 -1.46 -11.66 -5.13
CA GLN A 244 -1.40 -12.55 -6.31
C GLN A 244 -0.75 -13.90 -6.04
N THR A 245 -0.05 -14.04 -4.91
CA THR A 245 0.81 -15.17 -4.61
C THR A 245 0.77 -15.54 -3.14
N ASN A 246 1.40 -16.66 -2.78
CA ASN A 246 1.66 -17.08 -1.40
C ASN A 246 0.39 -17.29 -0.56
N PHE A 247 -0.68 -17.79 -1.17
CA PHE A 247 -1.94 -18.15 -0.52
C PHE A 247 -1.79 -19.25 0.55
N HIS A 248 -0.74 -20.06 0.49
CA HIS A 248 -0.43 -21.01 1.56
C HIS A 248 0.16 -20.37 2.83
N TYR A 249 0.32 -19.04 2.88
CA TYR A 249 0.75 -18.32 4.10
C TYR A 249 -0.41 -17.51 4.68
N ARG A 250 -0.54 -17.52 6.02
CA ARG A 250 -1.58 -16.76 6.73
C ARG A 250 -1.57 -15.27 6.40
N SER A 251 -0.41 -14.66 6.20
CA SER A 251 -0.31 -13.22 5.92
C SER A 251 -1.02 -12.81 4.62
N ALA A 252 -1.29 -13.75 3.71
CA ALA A 252 -2.12 -13.52 2.52
C ALA A 252 -3.54 -13.01 2.86
N TYR A 253 -4.05 -13.37 4.04
CA TYR A 253 -5.41 -13.11 4.48
C TYR A 253 -5.52 -11.96 5.49
N ASN A 254 -4.42 -11.24 5.75
CA ASN A 254 -4.44 -10.09 6.67
C ASN A 254 -5.52 -9.07 6.26
N ARG A 255 -6.49 -8.84 7.16
CA ARG A 255 -7.57 -7.83 7.05
C ARG A 255 -7.06 -6.40 7.31
N SER A 256 -6.06 -5.99 6.54
CA SER A 256 -5.21 -4.81 6.79
C SER A 256 -5.31 -3.72 5.70
N ARG A 257 -6.28 -3.84 4.79
CA ARG A 257 -6.67 -2.81 3.84
C ARG A 257 -7.69 -1.87 4.49
N ALA A 258 -7.47 -0.57 4.40
CA ALA A 258 -8.39 0.42 4.93
C ALA A 258 -8.80 1.41 3.84
N ALA A 259 -10.00 1.96 4.00
CA ALA A 259 -10.48 3.07 3.19
C ALA A 259 -10.81 4.28 4.06
N SER A 260 -10.83 5.45 3.43
CA SER A 260 -11.29 6.69 4.02
C SER A 260 -12.74 6.55 4.47
N MET A 261 -13.08 7.20 5.58
CA MET A 261 -14.46 7.22 6.10
C MET A 261 -15.45 7.84 5.10
N ILE A 262 -14.98 8.74 4.24
CA ILE A 262 -15.78 9.36 3.16
C ILE A 262 -16.27 8.31 2.17
N THR A 263 -15.48 7.26 1.96
CA THR A 263 -15.76 6.21 0.98
C THR A 263 -15.97 4.87 1.65
N ASP A 264 -16.26 4.81 2.95
CA ASP A 264 -16.49 3.58 3.71
C ASP A 264 -17.84 2.95 3.35
N ASN A 265 -17.89 2.46 2.12
CA ASN A 265 -19.02 1.83 1.49
C ASN A 265 -18.47 0.81 0.48
N HIS A 266 -18.92 -0.44 0.58
CA HIS A 266 -18.51 -1.53 -0.32
C HIS A 266 -18.70 -1.21 -1.81
N THR A 267 -19.60 -0.29 -2.19
CA THR A 267 -19.78 0.14 -3.59
C THR A 267 -18.68 1.06 -4.10
N LEU A 268 -17.85 1.61 -3.22
CA LEU A 268 -16.74 2.53 -3.54
C LEU A 268 -15.37 1.88 -3.34
N TYR A 269 -15.35 0.62 -2.91
CA TYR A 269 -14.12 -0.11 -2.65
C TYR A 269 -13.62 -0.78 -3.93
N PRO A 270 -12.33 -0.60 -4.28
CA PRO A 270 -11.76 -1.35 -5.38
C PRO A 270 -11.89 -2.85 -5.13
N TYR A 271 -12.43 -3.58 -6.09
CA TYR A 271 -12.52 -5.04 -6.05
C TYR A 271 -11.12 -5.66 -6.03
N ASN A 272 -11.01 -6.76 -5.29
CA ASN A 272 -9.85 -7.62 -5.23
C ASN A 272 -10.27 -9.07 -5.55
N ILE A 273 -9.33 -10.01 -5.55
CA ILE A 273 -9.64 -11.43 -5.84
C ILE A 273 -10.68 -12.06 -4.88
N PHE A 274 -10.82 -11.53 -3.65
CA PHE A 274 -11.71 -12.03 -2.61
C PHE A 274 -13.12 -11.42 -2.69
N THR A 275 -13.29 -10.28 -3.36
CA THR A 275 -14.56 -9.54 -3.45
C THR A 275 -15.11 -9.46 -4.86
N LEU A 276 -14.34 -9.84 -5.88
CA LEU A 276 -14.74 -9.77 -7.28
C LEU A 276 -16.05 -10.52 -7.58
N SER A 277 -16.34 -11.62 -6.86
CA SER A 277 -17.59 -12.36 -7.02
C SER A 277 -18.84 -11.53 -6.71
N GLN A 278 -18.71 -10.51 -5.85
CA GLN A 278 -19.79 -9.60 -5.46
C GLN A 278 -19.98 -8.44 -6.45
N CYS A 279 -19.21 -8.40 -7.55
CA CYS A 279 -19.36 -7.36 -8.55
C CYS A 279 -20.72 -7.47 -9.25
N ASN A 280 -21.52 -6.41 -9.17
CA ASN A 280 -22.82 -6.32 -9.86
C ASN A 280 -22.69 -6.25 -11.39
N ASN A 281 -21.50 -6.00 -11.92
CA ASN A 281 -21.27 -5.93 -13.35
C ASN A 281 -21.10 -7.33 -13.95
N GLY A 282 -21.77 -7.57 -15.08
CA GLY A 282 -21.72 -8.85 -15.78
C GLY A 282 -22.70 -9.89 -15.23
N PRO A 283 -22.75 -11.08 -15.85
CA PRO A 283 -23.70 -12.12 -15.47
C PRO A 283 -23.45 -12.63 -14.04
N ASP A 284 -24.52 -13.08 -13.37
CA ASP A 284 -24.45 -13.66 -12.02
C ASP A 284 -23.55 -14.89 -11.97
N ILE A 285 -23.54 -15.67 -13.05
CA ILE A 285 -22.69 -16.84 -13.21
C ILE A 285 -21.64 -16.54 -14.28
N SER A 286 -20.37 -16.60 -13.87
CA SER A 286 -19.22 -16.51 -14.77
C SER A 286 -17.99 -17.12 -14.14
N ASP A 287 -17.05 -17.57 -14.96
CA ASP A 287 -15.83 -18.23 -14.52
C ASP A 287 -15.04 -17.39 -13.49
N TYR A 288 -14.94 -16.07 -13.70
CA TYR A 288 -14.21 -15.19 -12.77
C TYR A 288 -14.94 -15.01 -11.43
N LYS A 289 -16.29 -14.95 -11.42
CA LYS A 289 -17.06 -14.90 -10.16
C LYS A 289 -16.94 -16.22 -9.41
N THR A 290 -17.03 -17.35 -10.13
CA THR A 290 -16.85 -18.70 -9.58
C THR A 290 -15.48 -18.85 -8.91
N MET A 291 -14.40 -18.46 -9.58
CA MET A 291 -13.06 -18.54 -8.99
C MET A 291 -12.87 -17.56 -7.84
N SER A 292 -13.42 -16.35 -7.93
CA SER A 292 -13.40 -15.39 -6.81
C SER A 292 -14.17 -15.90 -5.60
N GLU A 293 -15.28 -16.64 -5.78
CA GLU A 293 -15.96 -17.34 -4.67
C GLU A 293 -15.08 -18.40 -4.00
N VAL A 294 -14.16 -19.04 -4.74
CA VAL A 294 -13.18 -19.95 -4.11
C VAL A 294 -12.22 -19.19 -3.21
N PHE A 295 -11.66 -18.06 -3.68
CA PHE A 295 -10.82 -17.21 -2.83
C PHE A 295 -11.58 -16.69 -1.61
N ARG A 296 -12.83 -16.28 -1.81
CA ARG A 296 -13.73 -15.82 -0.76
C ARG A 296 -13.97 -16.90 0.30
N GLU A 297 -14.33 -18.11 -0.10
CA GLU A 297 -14.58 -19.24 0.82
C GLU A 297 -13.32 -19.53 1.65
N ILE A 298 -12.16 -19.59 0.99
CA ILE A 298 -10.87 -19.79 1.67
C ILE A 298 -10.63 -18.72 2.73
N ALA A 299 -10.76 -17.44 2.37
CA ALA A 299 -10.52 -16.33 3.30
C ALA A 299 -11.48 -16.39 4.50
N LEU A 300 -12.77 -16.68 4.26
CA LEU A 300 -13.76 -16.79 5.32
C LEU A 300 -13.46 -17.94 6.30
N LYS A 301 -12.95 -19.08 5.81
CA LYS A 301 -12.56 -20.21 6.69
C LYS A 301 -11.41 -19.81 7.61
N ILE A 302 -10.44 -19.11 7.06
CA ILE A 302 -9.30 -18.60 7.84
C ILE A 302 -9.77 -17.57 8.86
N PHE A 303 -10.68 -16.65 8.50
CA PHE A 303 -11.21 -15.68 9.46
C PHE A 303 -11.96 -16.33 10.61
N VAL A 304 -12.76 -17.35 10.33
CA VAL A 304 -13.48 -18.09 11.39
C VAL A 304 -12.49 -18.74 12.37
N GLU A 305 -11.41 -19.33 11.87
CA GLU A 305 -10.36 -19.91 12.73
C GLU A 305 -9.58 -18.82 13.50
N GLU A 306 -9.26 -17.68 12.88
CA GLU A 306 -8.60 -16.53 13.54
C GLU A 306 -9.43 -15.90 14.66
N ASP A 307 -10.75 -15.91 14.50
CA ASP A 307 -11.68 -15.32 15.45
C ASP A 307 -12.13 -16.37 16.50
N SER A 308 -11.61 -17.61 16.43
CA SER A 308 -11.81 -18.69 17.40
C SER A 308 -10.62 -18.81 18.37
N ASP A 309 -10.79 -19.59 19.44
CA ASP A 309 -9.72 -19.86 20.44
C ASP A 309 -8.64 -20.85 19.94
N ILE A 310 -8.36 -20.86 18.64
CA ILE A 310 -7.36 -21.74 18.02
C ILE A 310 -5.99 -21.05 18.06
N GLU A 311 -4.93 -21.81 18.36
CA GLU A 311 -3.57 -21.25 18.32
C GLU A 311 -3.18 -20.87 16.88
N GLU A 312 -2.41 -19.80 16.74
CA GLU A 312 -2.13 -19.21 15.42
C GLU A 312 -1.44 -20.17 14.44
N ASP A 313 -0.60 -21.08 14.94
CA ASP A 313 0.10 -22.12 14.18
C ASP A 313 -0.78 -23.32 13.81
N GLU A 314 -1.96 -23.44 14.43
CA GLU A 314 -2.97 -24.45 14.11
C GLU A 314 -3.98 -23.99 13.05
N ILE A 315 -3.98 -22.69 12.69
CA ILE A 315 -4.85 -22.14 11.65
C ILE A 315 -4.44 -22.71 10.29
N VAL A 316 -5.32 -23.49 9.68
CA VAL A 316 -5.07 -24.20 8.41
C VAL A 316 -5.98 -23.75 7.29
N GLY A 317 -7.21 -23.34 7.60
CA GLY A 317 -8.27 -23.11 6.63
C GLY A 317 -8.61 -24.38 5.83
N SER A 318 -9.81 -24.92 6.01
CA SER A 318 -10.26 -26.09 5.25
C SER A 318 -11.06 -25.71 3.99
N LEU A 319 -10.64 -26.21 2.82
CA LEU A 319 -11.39 -26.13 1.57
C LEU A 319 -12.08 -27.46 1.29
N LYS A 320 -13.42 -27.45 1.17
CA LYS A 320 -14.22 -28.67 1.00
C LYS A 320 -14.31 -29.10 -0.46
N LYS A 321 -14.16 -30.41 -0.70
CA LYS A 321 -14.25 -31.04 -2.03
C LYS A 321 -15.58 -30.72 -2.71
N LYS A 322 -16.67 -30.90 -1.97
CA LYS A 322 -18.03 -30.67 -2.46
C LYS A 322 -18.25 -29.24 -2.95
N PHE A 323 -17.65 -28.25 -2.27
CA PHE A 323 -17.75 -26.86 -2.69
C PHE A 323 -17.06 -26.65 -4.05
N ILE A 324 -15.90 -27.25 -4.28
CA ILE A 324 -15.19 -27.18 -5.57
C ILE A 324 -15.98 -27.87 -6.69
N GLU A 325 -16.57 -29.03 -6.43
CA GLU A 325 -17.47 -29.72 -7.37
C GLU A 325 -18.63 -28.81 -7.79
N ASP A 326 -19.25 -28.10 -6.84
CA ASP A 326 -20.34 -27.18 -7.10
C ASP A 326 -19.88 -25.93 -7.89
N GLN A 327 -18.65 -25.46 -7.67
CA GLN A 327 -18.08 -24.38 -8.49
C GLN A 327 -17.80 -24.82 -9.93
N ILE A 328 -17.31 -26.05 -10.15
CA ILE A 328 -17.08 -26.60 -11.50
C ILE A 328 -18.36 -26.62 -12.32
N GLN A 329 -19.51 -26.94 -11.70
CA GLN A 329 -20.81 -26.98 -12.38
C GLN A 329 -21.29 -25.60 -12.87
N LYS A 330 -20.75 -24.51 -12.31
CA LYS A 330 -21.06 -23.12 -12.69
C LYS A 330 -20.16 -22.58 -13.79
N CYS A 331 -19.05 -23.26 -14.08
CA CYS A 331 -18.08 -22.82 -15.08
C CYS A 331 -18.50 -23.18 -16.50
N LYS A 332 -18.01 -22.41 -17.46
CA LYS A 332 -18.06 -22.78 -18.87
C LYS A 332 -17.14 -23.96 -19.13
N SER A 333 -17.56 -24.89 -19.98
CA SER A 333 -16.92 -26.20 -20.18
C SER A 333 -15.48 -26.17 -20.69
N GLU A 334 -15.03 -25.07 -21.32
CA GLU A 334 -13.71 -24.99 -21.99
C GLU A 334 -12.79 -23.88 -21.43
N GLY A 335 -13.21 -23.16 -20.39
CA GLY A 335 -12.44 -22.06 -19.81
C GLY A 335 -11.20 -22.51 -19.02
N GLU A 336 -10.16 -21.67 -18.94
CA GLU A 336 -8.98 -21.97 -18.12
C GLU A 336 -9.31 -22.15 -16.64
N ILE A 337 -10.30 -21.41 -16.11
CA ILE A 337 -10.76 -21.57 -14.73
C ILE A 337 -11.31 -22.98 -14.48
N ILE A 338 -12.09 -23.58 -15.39
CA ILE A 338 -12.62 -24.93 -15.16
C ILE A 338 -11.49 -25.96 -15.08
N LYS A 339 -10.43 -25.80 -15.90
CA LYS A 339 -9.25 -26.67 -15.90
C LYS A 339 -8.49 -26.55 -14.58
N ILE A 340 -8.36 -25.33 -14.05
CA ILE A 340 -7.73 -25.08 -12.76
C ILE A 340 -8.58 -25.70 -11.63
N LEU A 341 -9.89 -25.51 -11.62
CA LEU A 341 -10.78 -26.11 -10.61
C LEU A 341 -10.77 -27.65 -10.66
N GLN A 342 -10.73 -28.25 -11.85
CA GLN A 342 -10.55 -29.69 -12.01
C GLN A 342 -9.19 -30.15 -11.48
N SER A 343 -8.14 -29.38 -11.69
CA SER A 343 -6.82 -29.66 -11.13
C SER A 343 -6.82 -29.57 -9.61
N ILE A 344 -7.56 -28.60 -9.03
CA ILE A 344 -7.77 -28.48 -7.59
C ILE A 344 -8.55 -29.70 -7.07
N LEU A 345 -9.60 -30.12 -7.78
CA LEU A 345 -10.40 -31.29 -7.41
C LEU A 345 -9.55 -32.57 -7.35
N ASN A 346 -8.56 -32.70 -8.24
CA ASN A 346 -7.64 -33.84 -8.23
C ASN A 346 -6.70 -33.87 -7.02
N LEU A 347 -6.40 -32.72 -6.39
CA LEU A 347 -5.54 -32.66 -5.20
C LEU A 347 -6.15 -33.35 -3.98
N TYR A 348 -7.48 -33.52 -3.95
CA TYR A 348 -8.16 -34.15 -2.82
C TYR A 348 -7.89 -35.64 -2.73
N GLY A 349 -7.66 -36.33 -3.85
CA GLY A 349 -7.69 -37.80 -3.87
C GLY A 349 -8.99 -38.32 -3.22
N ASP A 350 -8.82 -39.09 -2.14
CA ASP A 350 -9.91 -39.66 -1.35
C ASP A 350 -10.40 -38.73 -0.22
N ASP A 351 -9.70 -37.64 0.07
CA ASP A 351 -10.06 -36.70 1.14
C ASP A 351 -11.31 -35.88 0.79
N VAL A 352 -12.07 -35.51 1.82
CA VAL A 352 -13.29 -34.67 1.69
C VAL A 352 -12.98 -33.17 1.80
N GLU A 353 -11.82 -32.84 2.33
CA GLU A 353 -11.31 -31.48 2.51
C GLU A 353 -9.78 -31.47 2.44
N ILE A 354 -9.21 -30.33 2.05
CA ILE A 354 -7.75 -30.12 2.05
C ILE A 354 -7.41 -28.83 2.79
N PRO A 355 -6.27 -28.77 3.51
CA PRO A 355 -5.81 -27.55 4.13
C PRO A 355 -5.33 -26.54 3.07
N VAL A 356 -5.45 -25.25 3.39
CA VAL A 356 -4.97 -24.16 2.53
C VAL A 356 -3.58 -23.70 2.96
N ILE A 357 -3.42 -23.40 4.25
CA ILE A 357 -2.13 -22.99 4.80
C ILE A 357 -1.16 -24.18 4.73
N ASN A 358 0.10 -23.89 4.40
CA ASN A 358 1.15 -24.87 4.13
C ASN A 358 0.90 -25.82 2.94
N ASN A 359 -0.15 -25.60 2.14
CA ASN A 359 -0.43 -26.39 0.93
C ASN A 359 0.14 -25.74 -0.33
N SER A 360 1.40 -26.05 -0.65
CA SER A 360 2.10 -25.49 -1.82
C SER A 360 1.51 -25.95 -3.16
N GLN A 361 0.92 -27.15 -3.24
CA GLN A 361 0.30 -27.65 -4.45
C GLN A 361 -0.98 -26.87 -4.79
N LEU A 362 -1.85 -26.66 -3.80
CA LEU A 362 -3.03 -25.81 -3.96
C LEU A 362 -2.63 -24.37 -4.28
N ASN A 363 -1.62 -23.84 -3.59
CA ASN A 363 -1.09 -22.50 -3.85
C ASN A 363 -0.75 -22.26 -5.32
N ASN A 364 -0.02 -23.19 -5.95
CA ASN A 364 0.39 -23.05 -7.34
C ASN A 364 -0.82 -22.92 -8.28
N LEU A 365 -1.89 -23.68 -8.01
CA LEU A 365 -3.13 -23.61 -8.80
C LEU A 365 -3.89 -22.29 -8.54
N LEU A 366 -3.93 -21.82 -7.29
CA LEU A 366 -4.52 -20.52 -6.95
C LEU A 366 -3.76 -19.37 -7.64
N GLU A 367 -2.43 -19.38 -7.63
CA GLU A 367 -1.61 -18.38 -8.34
C GLU A 367 -1.87 -18.36 -9.84
N LEU A 368 -1.98 -19.53 -10.48
CA LEU A 368 -2.35 -19.62 -11.89
C LEU A 368 -3.72 -19.00 -12.16
N SER A 369 -4.68 -19.18 -11.25
CA SER A 369 -6.02 -18.63 -11.40
C SER A 369 -6.05 -17.10 -11.30
N VAL A 370 -5.18 -16.49 -10.48
CA VAL A 370 -5.11 -15.03 -10.35
C VAL A 370 -4.82 -14.35 -11.68
N ASN A 371 -3.93 -14.93 -12.50
CA ASN A 371 -3.61 -14.39 -13.83
C ASN A 371 -4.86 -14.24 -14.73
N GLN A 372 -5.86 -15.10 -14.53
CA GLN A 372 -7.13 -15.02 -15.26
C GLN A 372 -8.06 -13.94 -14.69
N LEU A 373 -7.93 -13.62 -13.40
CA LEU A 373 -8.76 -12.62 -12.71
C LEU A 373 -8.27 -11.19 -12.89
N LEU A 374 -6.94 -10.97 -12.98
CA LEU A 374 -6.36 -9.62 -13.02
C LEU A 374 -6.94 -8.70 -14.10
N PRO A 375 -7.11 -9.11 -15.38
CA PRO A 375 -7.70 -8.24 -16.39
C PRO A 375 -9.16 -7.87 -16.08
N VAL A 376 -9.90 -8.79 -15.46
CA VAL A 376 -11.29 -8.55 -15.06
C VAL A 376 -11.34 -7.57 -13.90
N ILE A 377 -10.47 -7.72 -12.90
CA ILE A 377 -10.35 -6.81 -11.74
C ILE A 377 -10.08 -5.38 -12.23
N THR A 378 -9.10 -5.20 -13.12
CA THR A 378 -8.79 -3.89 -13.69
C THR A 378 -10.02 -3.26 -14.34
N ARG A 379 -10.72 -4.02 -15.19
CA ARG A 379 -11.93 -3.53 -15.89
C ARG A 379 -13.09 -3.21 -14.95
N VAL A 380 -13.38 -4.07 -13.96
CA VAL A 380 -14.50 -3.77 -13.04
C VAL A 380 -14.20 -2.58 -12.15
N ASN A 381 -12.92 -2.33 -11.82
CA ASN A 381 -12.51 -1.18 -11.03
C ASN A 381 -12.63 0.15 -11.78
N GLU A 382 -12.75 0.17 -13.10
CA GLU A 382 -13.14 1.38 -13.85
C GLU A 382 -14.54 1.89 -13.45
N HIS A 383 -15.43 0.98 -13.00
CA HIS A 383 -16.74 1.37 -12.51
C HIS A 383 -16.63 2.03 -11.12
N ILE A 384 -15.67 1.60 -10.29
CA ILE A 384 -15.38 2.24 -9.01
C ILE A 384 -14.87 3.67 -9.23
N ILE A 385 -14.04 3.92 -10.25
CA ILE A 385 -13.64 5.29 -10.62
C ILE A 385 -14.88 6.16 -10.92
N SER A 386 -15.83 5.61 -11.68
CA SER A 386 -17.07 6.32 -12.03
C SER A 386 -17.94 6.61 -10.81
N SER A 387 -18.09 5.64 -9.90
CA SER A 387 -18.84 5.81 -8.64
C SER A 387 -18.17 6.82 -7.72
N LEU A 388 -16.85 6.77 -7.56
CA LEU A 388 -16.09 7.75 -6.79
C LEU A 388 -16.26 9.15 -7.39
N LYS A 389 -16.16 9.29 -8.72
CA LYS A 389 -16.38 10.57 -9.40
C LYS A 389 -17.75 11.13 -9.08
N GLN A 390 -18.81 10.32 -9.18
CA GLN A 390 -20.17 10.74 -8.84
C GLN A 390 -20.30 11.18 -7.37
N THR A 391 -19.74 10.40 -6.44
CA THR A 391 -19.74 10.74 -5.02
C THR A 391 -19.00 12.05 -4.75
N PHE A 392 -17.82 12.26 -5.34
CA PHE A 392 -17.07 13.49 -5.13
C PHE A 392 -17.71 14.70 -5.84
N SER A 393 -18.36 14.50 -6.99
CA SER A 393 -19.08 15.56 -7.71
C SER A 393 -20.26 16.14 -6.94
N SER A 394 -20.86 15.41 -5.98
CA SER A 394 -21.91 16.01 -5.13
C SER A 394 -21.40 17.04 -4.13
N TYR A 395 -20.08 17.20 -4.00
CA TYR A 395 -19.42 18.12 -3.07
C TYR A 395 -18.69 19.29 -3.75
N VAL A 396 -18.69 19.33 -5.09
CA VAL A 396 -18.21 20.46 -5.89
C VAL A 396 -19.33 21.49 -6.01
#